data_AF-A0A6J4T0Q1-F1
#
_entry.id   AF-A0A6J4T0Q1-F1
#
_cell.length_a   1.000
_cell.length_b   1.000
_cell.length_c   1.000
_cell.angle_alpha   90.00
_cell.angle_beta   90.00
_cell.angle_gamma   90.00
#
_symmetry.space_group_name_H-M   'P 1'
#
loop_
_entity.id
_entity.type
_entity.pdbx_description
1 polymer ?
#
loop_
_entity_poly.entity_id
_entity_poly.type
_entity_poly.pdbx_seq_one_letter_code
_entity_poly.pdbx_strand_id
1 'polypeptide(L)'
;TDGYAIPYKDKITIRLLLQHGAGVFDVSNDIIPDTVSAPYAGQRYFYYITENQGEDHTFTFPELINVAAVNHLSYFEPGAAFHYSNTGYDLLGTIIERISGKRYDQFLQDEFLTPLQMNHTRFPYLGTDQDIPNPHVTGWLKFENELLELDKENVSIGVSEANIITTPADLAIWANALYATNQILNEELHAQMIAGIPTNEIHGTYGLGCEMHPADIGYGHNGTRAGYLTTMRYHPGSHTSYILFCNFMDFDEILAQLADMDNIVREAIQAVERGE
;
A
#
# COMPACT_ATOMS: atom_id res chain seq x y z
N THR A 1 -0.16 -12.85 22.02
CA THR A 1 -0.44 -14.25 21.65
C THR A 1 0.69 -14.74 20.79
N ASP A 2 0.92 -16.05 20.73
CA ASP A 2 2.10 -16.62 20.04
C ASP A 2 2.13 -16.29 18.55
N GLY A 3 0.96 -16.11 17.91
CA GLY A 3 0.87 -15.70 16.50
C GLY A 3 1.35 -14.29 16.16
N TYR A 4 1.79 -13.50 17.15
CA TYR A 4 2.44 -12.19 16.95
C TYR A 4 3.86 -12.16 17.50
N ALA A 5 4.46 -13.31 17.79
CA ALA A 5 5.82 -13.42 18.32
C ALA A 5 6.89 -13.31 17.21
N ILE A 6 6.79 -12.28 16.37
CA ILE A 6 7.77 -12.01 15.30
C ILE A 6 9.16 -11.69 15.89
N PRO A 7 10.26 -11.94 15.13
CA PRO A 7 11.60 -11.53 15.54
C PRO A 7 11.67 -10.06 15.93
N TYR A 8 12.44 -9.76 16.99
CA TYR A 8 12.68 -8.40 17.48
C TYR A 8 11.45 -7.57 17.89
N LYS A 9 10.28 -8.19 18.12
CA LYS A 9 9.03 -7.48 18.48
C LYS A 9 9.19 -6.40 19.57
N ASP A 10 10.05 -6.62 20.56
CA ASP A 10 10.25 -5.70 21.69
C ASP A 10 11.09 -4.45 21.31
N LYS A 11 11.71 -4.45 20.12
CA LYS A 11 12.46 -3.32 19.54
C LYS A 11 11.70 -2.60 18.42
N ILE A 12 10.64 -3.22 17.86
CA ILE A 12 9.85 -2.65 16.77
C ILE A 12 8.95 -1.54 17.31
N THR A 13 8.91 -0.41 16.60
CA THR A 13 8.04 0.73 16.93
C THR A 13 7.08 1.02 15.78
N ILE A 14 5.97 1.72 16.06
CA ILE A 14 5.02 2.17 15.04
C ILE A 14 5.73 3.00 13.95
N ARG A 15 6.67 3.86 14.35
CA ARG A 15 7.48 4.63 13.40
C ARG A 15 8.28 3.73 12.47
N LEU A 16 8.93 2.70 13.01
CA LEU A 16 9.71 1.76 12.20
C LEU A 16 8.84 0.98 11.22
N LEU A 17 7.60 0.64 11.59
CA LEU A 17 6.63 0.02 10.68
C LEU A 17 6.24 0.97 9.55
N LEU A 18 5.83 2.20 9.88
CA LEU A 18 5.39 3.21 8.90
C LEU A 18 6.49 3.60 7.89
N GLN A 19 7.77 3.54 8.29
CA GLN A 19 8.91 3.89 7.42
C GLN A 19 9.63 2.66 6.84
N HIS A 20 9.05 1.46 6.95
CA HIS A 20 9.66 0.20 6.48
C HIS A 20 11.07 -0.08 7.03
N GLY A 21 11.36 0.44 8.23
CA GLY A 21 12.62 0.24 8.94
C GLY A 21 12.54 -0.89 9.99
N ALA A 22 11.42 -1.58 10.11
CA ALA A 22 11.20 -2.60 11.15
C ALA A 22 11.87 -3.95 10.84
N GLY A 23 12.22 -4.23 9.58
CA GLY A 23 12.79 -5.51 9.16
C GLY A 23 11.81 -6.68 9.17
N VAL A 24 10.50 -6.39 9.20
CA VAL A 24 9.43 -7.41 9.14
C VAL A 24 9.45 -8.07 7.78
N PHE A 25 9.52 -9.40 7.75
CA PHE A 25 9.48 -10.17 6.51
C PHE A 25 8.15 -9.98 5.79
N ASP A 26 8.19 -9.75 4.47
CA ASP A 26 7.00 -9.50 3.64
C ASP A 26 6.43 -10.82 3.10
N VAL A 27 5.39 -11.31 3.77
CA VAL A 27 4.73 -12.59 3.42
C VAL A 27 3.93 -12.48 2.12
N SER A 28 3.49 -11.27 1.76
CA SER A 28 2.69 -11.03 0.55
C SER A 28 3.55 -10.96 -0.70
N ASN A 29 4.74 -10.35 -0.62
CA ASN A 29 5.56 -10.03 -1.77
C ASN A 29 6.76 -10.96 -1.97
N ASP A 30 7.20 -11.69 -0.95
CA ASP A 30 8.40 -12.51 -1.06
C ASP A 30 8.11 -14.01 -1.07
N ILE A 31 9.03 -14.73 -1.70
CA ILE A 31 9.07 -16.19 -1.63
C ILE A 31 9.49 -16.57 -0.21
N ILE A 32 8.71 -17.43 0.43
CA ILE A 32 9.07 -17.98 1.74
C ILE A 32 10.37 -18.80 1.58
N PRO A 33 11.41 -18.58 2.41
CA PRO A 33 12.67 -19.29 2.25
C PRO A 33 12.50 -20.81 2.25
N ASP A 34 13.22 -21.52 1.38
CA ASP A 34 13.23 -22.98 1.29
C ASP A 34 13.75 -23.67 2.57
N THR A 35 14.49 -22.93 3.40
CA THR A 35 14.99 -23.37 4.70
C THR A 35 13.93 -23.50 5.79
N VAL A 36 12.72 -22.95 5.61
CA VAL A 36 11.66 -23.08 6.62
C VAL A 36 11.06 -24.49 6.58
N SER A 37 10.64 -24.99 7.75
CA SER A 37 9.99 -26.31 7.86
C SER A 37 8.46 -26.18 7.74
N ALA A 38 7.99 -25.71 6.58
CA ALA A 38 6.57 -25.48 6.31
C ALA A 38 6.21 -25.94 4.88
N PRO A 39 4.95 -26.32 4.63
CA PRO A 39 4.54 -26.83 3.31
C PRO A 39 4.60 -25.79 2.18
N TYR A 40 4.65 -24.49 2.53
CA TYR A 40 4.80 -23.37 1.61
C TYR A 40 6.27 -22.91 1.42
N ALA A 41 7.25 -23.66 1.92
CA ALA A 41 8.66 -23.35 1.73
C ALA A 41 9.02 -23.30 0.23
N GLY A 42 9.80 -22.28 -0.17
CA GLY A 42 10.18 -22.06 -1.56
C GLY A 42 9.07 -21.51 -2.47
N GLN A 43 7.94 -21.09 -1.91
CA GLN A 43 6.78 -20.58 -2.67
C GLN A 43 6.34 -19.20 -2.16
N ARG A 44 5.60 -18.46 -2.99
CA ARG A 44 4.84 -17.29 -2.52
C ARG A 44 3.65 -17.78 -1.72
N TYR A 45 3.43 -17.22 -0.53
CA TYR A 45 2.39 -17.70 0.38
C TYR A 45 0.98 -17.61 -0.25
N PHE A 46 0.70 -16.53 -0.98
CA PHE A 46 -0.54 -16.33 -1.73
C PHE A 46 -0.86 -17.54 -2.63
N TYR A 47 0.04 -17.92 -3.53
CA TYR A 47 -0.18 -19.03 -4.47
C TYR A 47 -0.35 -20.38 -3.78
N TYR A 48 0.42 -20.63 -2.71
CA TYR A 48 0.24 -21.85 -1.92
C TYR A 48 -1.17 -21.93 -1.34
N ILE A 49 -1.68 -20.82 -0.78
CA ILE A 49 -3.00 -20.79 -0.16
C ILE A 49 -4.10 -20.90 -1.20
N THR A 50 -4.03 -20.17 -2.33
CA THR A 50 -5.07 -20.24 -3.36
C THR A 50 -5.14 -21.62 -4.01
N GLU A 51 -3.99 -22.29 -4.25
CA GLU A 51 -3.96 -23.66 -4.78
C GLU A 51 -4.56 -24.69 -3.81
N ASN A 52 -4.34 -24.53 -2.50
CA ASN A 52 -4.71 -25.55 -1.50
C ASN A 52 -6.04 -25.27 -0.78
N GLN A 53 -6.49 -24.02 -0.73
CA GLN A 53 -7.69 -23.58 0.01
C GLN A 53 -8.71 -22.86 -0.87
N GLY A 54 -8.34 -22.47 -2.10
CA GLY A 54 -9.20 -21.85 -3.10
C GLY A 54 -8.96 -20.34 -3.28
N GLU A 55 -9.30 -19.84 -4.47
CA GLU A 55 -9.11 -18.42 -4.86
C GLU A 55 -9.90 -17.43 -4.00
N ASP A 56 -10.99 -17.87 -3.35
CA ASP A 56 -11.84 -17.02 -2.50
C ASP A 56 -11.38 -17.00 -1.02
N HIS A 57 -10.22 -17.59 -0.70
CA HIS A 57 -9.69 -17.62 0.67
C HIS A 57 -9.56 -16.19 1.23
N THR A 58 -10.07 -15.97 2.44
CA THR A 58 -9.93 -14.67 3.11
C THR A 58 -8.65 -14.65 3.91
N PHE A 59 -7.63 -13.94 3.41
CA PHE A 59 -6.41 -13.71 4.16
C PHE A 59 -6.68 -12.74 5.32
N THR A 60 -6.07 -13.01 6.47
CA THR A 60 -6.29 -12.19 7.68
C THR A 60 -4.96 -11.73 8.29
N PHE A 61 -4.95 -10.61 9.02
CA PHE A 61 -3.73 -10.16 9.70
C PHE A 61 -3.10 -11.24 10.59
N PRO A 62 -3.86 -11.96 11.46
CA PRO A 62 -3.27 -13.01 12.27
C PRO A 62 -2.62 -14.12 11.45
N GLU A 63 -3.17 -14.46 10.28
CA GLU A 63 -2.63 -15.49 9.39
C GLU A 63 -1.28 -15.06 8.80
N LEU A 64 -1.25 -13.91 8.12
CA LEU A 64 -0.06 -13.40 7.43
C LEU A 64 1.09 -13.14 8.43
N ILE A 65 0.79 -12.48 9.55
CA ILE A 65 1.79 -12.19 10.59
C ILE A 65 2.30 -13.49 11.23
N ASN A 66 1.44 -14.49 11.40
CA ASN A 66 1.84 -15.76 12.00
C ASN A 66 2.84 -16.52 11.12
N VAL A 67 2.77 -16.42 9.79
CA VAL A 67 3.78 -17.03 8.89
C VAL A 67 5.18 -16.50 9.22
N ALA A 68 5.35 -15.19 9.39
CA ALA A 68 6.63 -14.62 9.79
C ALA A 68 7.02 -15.04 11.22
N ALA A 69 6.05 -15.08 12.15
CA ALA A 69 6.31 -15.40 13.55
C ALA A 69 6.79 -16.84 13.77
N VAL A 70 6.07 -17.84 13.24
CA VAL A 70 6.38 -19.27 13.48
C VAL A 70 7.64 -19.74 12.78
N ASN A 71 8.02 -19.06 11.69
CA ASN A 71 9.24 -19.35 10.94
C ASN A 71 10.42 -18.44 11.33
N HIS A 72 10.22 -17.54 12.30
CA HIS A 72 11.24 -16.58 12.75
C HIS A 72 11.86 -15.76 11.60
N LEU A 73 11.03 -15.32 10.64
CA LEU A 73 11.48 -14.59 9.46
C LEU A 73 11.61 -13.09 9.75
N SER A 74 12.73 -12.51 9.31
CA SER A 74 13.00 -11.07 9.33
C SER A 74 14.11 -10.75 8.34
N TYR A 75 14.10 -9.57 7.72
CA TYR A 75 15.20 -9.13 6.86
C TYR A 75 16.43 -8.70 7.66
N PHE A 76 16.21 -7.98 8.76
CA PHE A 76 17.27 -7.37 9.57
C PHE A 76 16.76 -6.94 10.96
N GLU A 77 17.68 -6.49 11.83
CA GLU A 77 17.30 -5.88 13.11
C GLU A 77 16.62 -4.51 12.91
N PRO A 78 15.57 -4.18 13.69
CA PRO A 78 14.83 -2.92 13.52
C PRO A 78 15.75 -1.70 13.56
N GLY A 79 15.61 -0.82 12.54
CA GLY A 79 16.38 0.40 12.36
C GLY A 79 17.73 0.23 11.66
N ALA A 80 18.13 -1.00 11.32
CA ALA A 80 19.41 -1.25 10.65
C ALA A 80 19.41 -0.89 9.15
N ALA A 81 18.27 -1.00 8.48
CA ALA A 81 18.11 -0.72 7.05
C ALA A 81 16.65 -0.38 6.72
N PHE A 82 16.38 -0.13 5.43
CA PHE A 82 15.06 -0.03 4.84
C PHE A 82 14.79 -1.31 4.03
N HIS A 83 13.57 -1.85 4.11
CA HIS A 83 13.04 -2.80 3.14
C HIS A 83 11.52 -2.73 3.14
N TYR A 84 10.93 -2.42 1.98
CA TYR A 84 9.49 -2.32 1.84
C TYR A 84 8.82 -3.62 2.33
N SER A 85 7.77 -3.48 3.14
CA SER A 85 7.15 -4.61 3.81
C SER A 85 5.67 -4.35 4.05
N ASN A 86 4.88 -5.04 3.25
CA ASN A 86 3.43 -5.09 3.29
C ASN A 86 2.93 -5.72 4.60
N THR A 87 3.53 -6.82 5.05
CA THR A 87 3.26 -7.41 6.38
C THR A 87 3.59 -6.46 7.55
N GLY A 88 4.47 -5.47 7.35
CA GLY A 88 4.65 -4.37 8.29
C GLY A 88 3.39 -3.52 8.48
N TYR A 89 2.61 -3.31 7.42
CA TYR A 89 1.33 -2.62 7.44
C TYR A 89 0.21 -3.48 8.02
N ASP A 90 0.22 -4.81 7.83
CA ASP A 90 -0.70 -5.72 8.55
C ASP A 90 -0.60 -5.57 10.08
N LEU A 91 0.62 -5.35 10.59
CA LEU A 91 0.84 -5.07 12.03
C LEU A 91 0.21 -3.73 12.43
N LEU A 92 0.30 -2.70 11.58
CA LEU A 92 -0.37 -1.41 11.82
C LEU A 92 -1.90 -1.56 11.79
N GLY A 93 -2.44 -2.31 10.82
CA GLY A 93 -3.86 -2.67 10.75
C GLY A 93 -4.32 -3.40 12.02
N THR A 94 -3.54 -4.38 12.49
CA THR A 94 -3.81 -5.06 13.78
C THR A 94 -3.83 -4.08 14.96
N ILE A 95 -2.89 -3.13 15.02
CA ILE A 95 -2.83 -2.13 16.10
C ILE A 95 -4.09 -1.25 16.07
N ILE A 96 -4.53 -0.82 14.88
CA ILE A 96 -5.76 -0.05 14.70
C ILE A 96 -6.97 -0.85 15.21
N GLU A 97 -7.11 -2.11 14.80
CA GLU A 97 -8.25 -2.94 15.24
C GLU A 97 -8.25 -3.16 16.75
N ARG A 98 -7.08 -3.40 17.36
CA ARG A 98 -6.94 -3.61 18.80
C ARG A 98 -7.27 -2.36 19.62
N ILE A 99 -6.81 -1.19 19.18
CA ILE A 99 -7.01 0.06 19.92
C ILE A 99 -8.44 0.57 19.74
N SER A 100 -8.97 0.52 18.52
CA SER A 100 -10.31 1.02 18.21
C SER A 100 -11.44 0.06 18.61
N GLY A 101 -11.15 -1.25 18.68
CA GLY A 101 -12.17 -2.30 18.83
C GLY A 101 -13.06 -2.48 17.60
N LYS A 102 -12.70 -1.87 16.46
CA LYS A 102 -13.42 -1.97 15.17
C LYS A 102 -12.59 -2.79 14.19
N ARG A 103 -13.25 -3.44 13.22
CA ARG A 103 -12.55 -3.97 12.03
C ARG A 103 -11.94 -2.81 11.25
N TYR A 104 -10.83 -3.07 10.57
CA TYR A 104 -10.04 -2.04 9.88
C TYR A 104 -10.88 -1.21 8.89
N ASP A 105 -11.68 -1.85 8.04
CA ASP A 105 -12.60 -1.21 7.09
C ASP A 105 -13.62 -0.30 7.80
N GLN A 106 -14.20 -0.76 8.90
CA GLN A 106 -15.18 0.02 9.67
C GLN A 106 -14.53 1.23 10.36
N PHE A 107 -13.31 1.07 10.89
CA PHE A 107 -12.57 2.19 11.46
C PHE A 107 -12.33 3.28 10.41
N LEU A 108 -11.85 2.91 9.23
CA LEU A 108 -11.61 3.89 8.15
C LEU A 108 -12.91 4.55 7.67
N GLN A 109 -13.99 3.77 7.57
CA GLN A 109 -15.30 4.30 7.21
C GLN A 109 -15.77 5.39 8.19
N ASP A 110 -15.72 5.10 9.49
CA ASP A 110 -16.25 5.96 10.55
C ASP A 110 -15.39 7.19 10.79
N GLU A 111 -14.07 7.03 10.86
CA GLU A 111 -13.14 8.09 11.28
C GLU A 111 -12.72 9.00 10.12
N PHE A 112 -12.76 8.48 8.88
CA PHE A 112 -12.24 9.21 7.71
C PHE A 112 -13.24 9.33 6.57
N LEU A 113 -13.73 8.23 6.00
CA LEU A 113 -14.49 8.29 4.75
C LEU A 113 -15.82 9.03 4.90
N THR A 114 -16.60 8.71 5.93
CA THR A 114 -17.88 9.38 6.18
C THR A 114 -17.71 10.87 6.55
N PRO A 115 -16.82 11.27 7.48
CA PRO A 115 -16.57 12.68 7.77
C PRO A 115 -16.06 13.49 6.57
N LEU A 116 -15.25 12.88 5.70
CA LEU A 116 -14.71 13.51 4.49
C LEU A 116 -15.66 13.44 3.29
N GLN A 117 -16.76 12.69 3.40
CA GLN A 117 -17.73 12.47 2.31
C GLN A 117 -17.11 11.74 1.09
N MET A 118 -16.17 10.84 1.34
CA MET A 118 -15.56 9.96 0.32
C MET A 118 -16.48 8.76 0.04
N ASN A 119 -17.59 9.03 -0.66
CA ASN A 119 -18.69 8.06 -0.84
C ASN A 119 -18.42 6.98 -1.91
N HIS A 120 -17.33 7.10 -2.66
CA HIS A 120 -16.89 6.14 -3.68
C HIS A 120 -15.58 5.45 -3.29
N THR A 121 -15.16 5.60 -2.03
CA THR A 121 -14.04 4.88 -1.46
C THR A 121 -14.53 3.73 -0.59
N ARG A 122 -13.89 2.57 -0.69
CA ARG A 122 -14.16 1.42 0.19
C ARG A 122 -12.94 0.52 0.36
N PHE A 123 -13.00 -0.32 1.38
CA PHE A 123 -11.97 -1.30 1.73
C PHE A 123 -12.61 -2.69 1.77
N PRO A 124 -12.59 -3.45 0.65
CA PRO A 124 -13.03 -4.85 0.65
C PRO A 124 -12.22 -5.67 1.66
N TYR A 125 -12.85 -6.62 2.32
CA TYR A 125 -12.23 -7.31 3.46
C TYR A 125 -12.22 -8.83 3.28
N LEU A 126 -13.32 -9.39 2.77
CA LEU A 126 -13.43 -10.82 2.54
C LEU A 126 -12.82 -11.19 1.19
N GLY A 127 -12.31 -12.43 1.07
CA GLY A 127 -11.80 -12.96 -0.19
C GLY A 127 -12.87 -13.07 -1.28
N THR A 128 -14.14 -13.04 -0.89
CA THR A 128 -15.31 -13.00 -1.76
C THR A 128 -15.71 -11.59 -2.20
N ASP A 129 -15.10 -10.52 -1.65
CA ASP A 129 -15.44 -9.13 -1.97
C ASP A 129 -14.71 -8.67 -3.25
N GLN A 130 -14.93 -9.37 -4.36
CA GLN A 130 -14.07 -9.29 -5.55
C GLN A 130 -14.47 -8.21 -6.55
N ASP A 131 -15.72 -7.75 -6.53
CA ASP A 131 -16.24 -6.87 -7.58
C ASP A 131 -15.86 -5.41 -7.35
N ILE A 132 -15.40 -4.71 -8.38
CA ILE A 132 -15.31 -3.25 -8.37
C ILE A 132 -16.72 -2.63 -8.57
N PRO A 133 -17.13 -1.65 -7.75
CA PRO A 133 -18.47 -1.06 -7.88
C PRO A 133 -18.58 -0.20 -9.16
N ASN A 134 -19.73 -0.32 -9.83
CA ASN A 134 -20.02 0.47 -11.03
C ASN A 134 -20.34 1.95 -10.68
N PRO A 135 -20.00 2.91 -11.57
CA PRO A 135 -19.21 2.71 -12.79
C PRO A 135 -17.71 2.57 -12.47
N HIS A 136 -17.03 1.64 -13.13
CA HIS A 136 -15.58 1.52 -13.08
C HIS A 136 -14.99 1.42 -14.50
N VAL A 137 -13.68 1.63 -14.57
CA VAL A 137 -12.88 1.42 -15.78
C VAL A 137 -12.25 0.05 -15.74
N THR A 138 -12.34 -0.71 -16.83
CA THR A 138 -11.79 -2.07 -16.87
C THR A 138 -10.27 -2.08 -16.79
N GLY A 139 -9.72 -2.86 -15.86
CA GLY A 139 -8.29 -3.05 -15.68
C GLY A 139 -7.74 -4.14 -16.60
N TRP A 140 -6.59 -3.88 -17.21
CA TRP A 140 -5.95 -4.79 -18.15
C TRP A 140 -4.50 -5.07 -17.76
N LEU A 141 -4.12 -6.34 -17.67
CA LEU A 141 -2.74 -6.78 -17.51
C LEU A 141 -2.27 -7.48 -18.78
N LYS A 142 -1.21 -6.97 -19.40
CA LYS A 142 -0.42 -7.72 -20.36
C LYS A 142 0.65 -8.50 -19.61
N PHE A 143 0.59 -9.83 -19.70
CA PHE A 143 1.57 -10.75 -19.13
C PHE A 143 2.03 -11.69 -20.23
N GLU A 144 3.32 -11.67 -20.54
CA GLU A 144 3.87 -12.32 -21.73
C GLU A 144 3.13 -11.88 -23.02
N ASN A 145 2.43 -12.82 -23.69
CA ASN A 145 1.64 -12.55 -24.89
C ASN A 145 0.13 -12.56 -24.61
N GLU A 146 -0.28 -12.61 -23.35
CA GLU A 146 -1.69 -12.62 -22.95
C GLU A 146 -2.13 -11.27 -22.42
N LEU A 147 -3.39 -10.94 -22.68
CA LEU A 147 -4.06 -9.75 -22.14
C LEU A 147 -5.20 -10.23 -21.24
N LEU A 148 -5.06 -9.97 -19.94
CA LEU A 148 -5.95 -10.41 -18.88
C LEU A 148 -6.82 -9.25 -18.41
N GLU A 149 -8.12 -9.48 -18.29
CA GLU A 149 -9.09 -8.56 -17.69
C GLU A 149 -9.11 -8.77 -16.17
N LEU A 150 -9.02 -7.70 -15.37
CA LEU A 150 -8.82 -7.77 -13.91
C LEU A 150 -9.85 -6.96 -13.12
N ASP A 151 -11.13 -7.08 -13.48
CA ASP A 151 -12.24 -6.40 -12.80
C ASP A 151 -12.83 -7.20 -11.63
N LYS A 152 -12.29 -8.41 -11.39
CA LYS A 152 -12.64 -9.29 -10.27
C LYS A 152 -11.39 -9.89 -9.68
N GLU A 153 -11.09 -9.53 -8.44
CA GLU A 153 -9.88 -9.98 -7.77
C GLU A 153 -10.15 -10.16 -6.27
N ASN A 154 -9.64 -11.24 -5.67
CA ASN A 154 -9.56 -11.36 -4.23
C ASN A 154 -8.47 -10.42 -3.69
N VAL A 155 -8.90 -9.34 -3.04
CA VAL A 155 -7.99 -8.32 -2.51
C VAL A 155 -7.67 -8.47 -1.02
N SER A 156 -8.15 -9.53 -0.37
CA SER A 156 -8.07 -9.70 1.09
C SER A 156 -6.64 -9.88 1.62
N ILE A 157 -5.69 -10.35 0.80
CA ILE A 157 -4.27 -10.37 1.19
C ILE A 157 -3.71 -8.96 1.40
N GLY A 158 -4.29 -7.96 0.73
CA GLY A 158 -3.81 -6.58 0.76
C GLY A 158 -4.53 -5.69 1.77
N VAL A 159 -5.25 -6.24 2.76
CA VAL A 159 -5.93 -5.40 3.76
C VAL A 159 -4.89 -4.53 4.48
N SER A 160 -5.17 -3.23 4.62
CA SER A 160 -4.28 -2.21 5.22
C SER A 160 -3.01 -1.82 4.45
N GLU A 161 -2.64 -2.58 3.42
CA GLU A 161 -1.47 -2.29 2.57
C GLU A 161 -1.83 -1.86 1.15
N ALA A 162 -2.93 -2.38 0.56
CA ALA A 162 -3.23 -2.18 -0.87
C ALA A 162 -4.69 -2.47 -1.29
N ASN A 163 -5.62 -2.74 -0.38
CA ASN A 163 -7.00 -3.15 -0.73
C ASN A 163 -7.97 -2.01 -1.05
N ILE A 164 -7.54 -0.74 -1.06
CA ILE A 164 -8.45 0.37 -1.29
C ILE A 164 -9.00 0.39 -2.73
N ILE A 165 -10.31 0.59 -2.86
CA ILE A 165 -10.96 0.96 -4.11
C ILE A 165 -11.45 2.39 -3.96
N THR A 166 -11.10 3.27 -4.89
CA THR A 166 -11.44 4.71 -4.81
C THR A 166 -11.58 5.35 -6.19
N THR A 167 -11.94 6.63 -6.23
CA THR A 167 -11.96 7.45 -7.45
C THR A 167 -10.94 8.58 -7.34
N PRO A 168 -10.51 9.18 -8.47
CA PRO A 168 -9.65 10.37 -8.43
C PRO A 168 -10.27 11.53 -7.63
N ALA A 169 -11.60 11.68 -7.67
CA ALA A 169 -12.30 12.74 -6.94
C ALA A 169 -12.22 12.54 -5.43
N ASP A 170 -12.50 11.34 -4.93
CA ASP A 170 -12.41 11.04 -3.49
C ASP A 170 -10.94 11.06 -3.02
N LEU A 171 -10.01 10.60 -3.85
CA LEU A 171 -8.58 10.67 -3.52
C LEU A 171 -8.08 12.13 -3.47
N ALA A 172 -8.68 13.05 -4.22
CA ALA A 172 -8.39 14.49 -4.12
C ALA A 172 -8.89 15.09 -2.81
N ILE A 173 -10.05 14.65 -2.32
CA ILE A 173 -10.57 15.02 -0.99
C ILE A 173 -9.59 14.56 0.09
N TRP A 174 -9.15 13.29 0.03
CA TRP A 174 -8.15 12.75 0.94
C TRP A 174 -6.84 13.53 0.92
N ALA A 175 -6.27 13.77 -0.27
CA ALA A 175 -5.02 14.49 -0.43
C ALA A 175 -5.12 15.93 0.14
N ASN A 176 -6.23 16.62 -0.11
CA ASN A 176 -6.47 17.94 0.46
C ASN A 176 -6.57 17.90 2.00
N ALA A 177 -7.32 16.96 2.55
CA ALA A 177 -7.51 16.81 3.99
C ALA A 177 -6.20 16.44 4.73
N LEU A 178 -5.37 15.61 4.10
CA LEU A 178 -4.11 15.12 4.66
C LEU A 178 -2.98 16.15 4.55
N TYR A 179 -2.81 16.77 3.37
CA TYR A 179 -1.63 17.59 3.08
C TYR A 179 -1.87 19.09 3.08
N ALA A 180 -3.10 19.57 2.82
CA ALA A 180 -3.36 20.99 2.61
C ALA A 180 -4.04 21.68 3.80
N THR A 181 -4.94 20.98 4.51
CA THR A 181 -5.84 21.63 5.49
C THR A 181 -5.57 21.27 6.95
N ASN A 182 -4.58 20.41 7.24
CA ASN A 182 -4.32 19.86 8.58
C ASN A 182 -5.57 19.24 9.23
N GLN A 183 -6.54 18.79 8.43
CA GLN A 183 -7.80 18.24 8.94
C GLN A 183 -7.61 16.86 9.56
N ILE A 184 -6.64 16.09 9.06
CA ILE A 184 -6.32 14.74 9.52
C ILE A 184 -5.14 14.74 10.50
N LEU A 185 -4.07 15.46 10.14
CA LEU A 185 -2.85 15.57 10.94
C LEU A 185 -2.64 17.02 11.34
N ASN A 186 -2.22 17.25 12.58
CA ASN A 186 -1.68 18.55 12.97
C ASN A 186 -0.30 18.76 12.30
N GLU A 187 0.19 20.00 12.33
CA GLU A 187 1.45 20.38 11.67
C GLU A 187 2.65 19.55 12.14
N GLU A 188 2.69 19.17 13.42
CA GLU A 188 3.78 18.37 13.98
C GLU A 188 3.79 16.95 13.40
N LEU A 189 2.63 16.30 13.36
CA LEU A 189 2.49 14.94 12.79
C LEU A 189 2.67 14.96 11.27
N HIS A 190 2.18 15.98 10.59
CA HIS A 190 2.40 16.15 9.16
C HIS A 190 3.90 16.30 8.86
N ALA A 191 4.62 17.15 9.61
CA ALA A 191 6.06 17.31 9.48
C ALA A 191 6.82 16.00 9.74
N GLN A 192 6.38 15.19 10.70
CA GLN A 192 6.95 13.86 10.94
C GLN A 192 6.65 12.88 9.80
N MET A 193 5.46 12.94 9.20
CA MET A 193 5.05 12.08 8.09
C MET A 193 5.91 12.28 6.85
N ILE A 194 6.24 13.53 6.54
CA ILE A 194 7.07 13.90 5.37
C ILE A 194 8.57 14.03 5.68
N ALA A 195 9.02 13.61 6.86
CA ALA A 195 10.44 13.60 7.22
C ALA A 195 11.12 12.31 6.74
N GLY A 196 11.28 12.16 5.43
CA GLY A 196 11.75 10.92 4.82
C GLY A 196 13.22 10.60 5.01
N ILE A 197 13.53 9.30 4.90
CA ILE A 197 14.88 8.74 4.91
C ILE A 197 15.22 8.15 3.53
N PRO A 198 16.51 8.14 3.11
CA PRO A 198 16.93 7.41 1.92
C PRO A 198 16.68 5.91 2.05
N THR A 199 16.14 5.28 1.01
CA THR A 199 15.78 3.85 1.04
C THR A 199 16.82 2.93 0.39
N ASN A 200 17.64 3.46 -0.53
CA ASN A 200 18.48 2.68 -1.45
C ASN A 200 17.70 1.65 -2.31
N GLU A 201 16.39 1.85 -2.46
CA GLU A 201 15.48 1.09 -3.32
C GLU A 201 14.82 2.03 -4.34
N ILE A 202 13.96 1.49 -5.20
CA ILE A 202 13.17 2.25 -6.17
C ILE A 202 12.35 3.39 -5.53
N HIS A 203 11.94 3.23 -4.28
CA HIS A 203 11.21 4.22 -3.52
C HIS A 203 12.01 5.52 -3.24
N GLY A 204 13.34 5.50 -3.38
CA GLY A 204 14.24 6.64 -3.23
C GLY A 204 14.29 7.25 -1.82
N THR A 205 13.25 7.98 -1.42
CA THR A 205 13.10 8.62 -0.10
C THR A 205 11.70 8.38 0.43
N TYR A 206 11.60 7.90 1.67
CA TYR A 206 10.34 7.44 2.24
C TYR A 206 10.18 7.91 3.69
N GLY A 207 9.01 8.48 4.00
CA GLY A 207 8.59 8.97 5.31
C GLY A 207 7.74 7.97 6.07
N LEU A 208 6.65 8.42 6.67
CA LEU A 208 5.70 7.55 7.38
C LEU A 208 4.50 7.26 6.45
N GLY A 209 4.58 6.18 5.66
CA GLY A 209 3.59 5.87 4.62
C GLY A 209 3.49 6.92 3.52
N CYS A 210 4.60 7.61 3.25
CA CYS A 210 4.64 8.70 2.28
C CYS A 210 5.98 8.66 1.53
N GLU A 211 5.92 8.41 0.23
CA GLU A 211 7.03 8.55 -0.69
C GLU A 211 7.31 10.01 -1.01
N MET A 212 8.58 10.33 -1.22
CA MET A 212 9.07 11.66 -1.59
C MET A 212 9.97 11.60 -2.84
N HIS A 213 9.94 10.46 -3.55
CA HIS A 213 10.68 10.25 -4.78
C HIS A 213 9.72 10.09 -5.96
N PRO A 214 10.01 10.72 -7.11
CA PRO A 214 11.06 11.71 -7.32
C PRO A 214 10.73 13.06 -6.65
N ALA A 215 11.74 13.74 -6.11
CA ALA A 215 11.53 14.90 -5.23
C ALA A 215 10.88 16.11 -5.95
N ASP A 216 11.02 16.19 -7.27
CA ASP A 216 10.50 17.29 -8.08
C ASP A 216 9.00 17.20 -8.34
N ILE A 217 8.36 16.04 -8.10
CA ILE A 217 6.90 15.89 -8.22
C ILE A 217 6.16 15.96 -6.89
N GLY A 218 6.86 16.22 -5.79
CA GLY A 218 6.30 16.34 -4.45
C GLY A 218 6.30 15.02 -3.66
N TYR A 219 5.35 14.88 -2.73
CA TYR A 219 5.25 13.72 -1.84
C TYR A 219 3.85 13.10 -1.87
N GLY A 220 3.75 11.80 -1.61
CA GLY A 220 2.49 11.06 -1.71
C GLY A 220 2.73 9.56 -1.70
N HIS A 221 2.14 8.82 -2.64
CA HIS A 221 2.44 7.39 -2.81
C HIS A 221 2.07 6.91 -4.23
N ASN A 222 2.84 5.96 -4.75
CA ASN A 222 2.48 5.20 -5.94
C ASN A 222 1.64 3.96 -5.58
N GLY A 223 0.94 3.38 -6.53
CA GLY A 223 0.23 2.12 -6.29
C GLY A 223 0.31 1.23 -7.51
N THR A 224 0.67 -0.02 -7.26
CA THR A 224 0.82 -1.06 -8.28
C THR A 224 -0.07 -2.22 -7.90
N ARG A 225 -1.13 -2.43 -8.66
CA ARG A 225 -1.99 -3.61 -8.56
C ARG A 225 -2.24 -4.13 -9.96
N ALA A 226 -2.33 -5.44 -10.15
CA ALA A 226 -2.51 -6.01 -11.47
C ALA A 226 -3.69 -5.31 -12.20
N GLY A 227 -3.43 -4.77 -13.39
CA GLY A 227 -4.40 -4.01 -14.18
C GLY A 227 -4.53 -2.51 -13.87
N TYR A 228 -3.92 -2.02 -12.79
CA TYR A 228 -4.02 -0.63 -12.35
C TYR A 228 -2.67 -0.09 -11.82
N LEU A 229 -2.17 0.96 -12.46
CA LEU A 229 -1.07 1.78 -11.94
C LEU A 229 -1.65 3.11 -11.46
N THR A 230 -1.20 3.60 -10.30
CA THR A 230 -1.70 4.83 -9.69
C THR A 230 -0.55 5.67 -9.14
N THR A 231 -0.74 6.98 -9.15
CA THR A 231 0.09 7.91 -8.38
C THR A 231 -0.79 9.03 -7.82
N MET A 232 -0.55 9.36 -6.55
CA MET A 232 -1.08 10.56 -5.93
C MET A 232 0.09 11.33 -5.32
N ARG A 233 0.25 12.59 -5.72
CA ARG A 233 1.34 13.47 -5.31
C ARG A 233 0.80 14.83 -4.89
N TYR A 234 1.20 15.31 -3.72
CA TYR A 234 1.03 16.69 -3.32
C TYR A 234 2.33 17.46 -3.60
N HIS A 235 2.24 18.49 -4.44
CA HIS A 235 3.37 19.37 -4.75
C HIS A 235 3.32 20.60 -3.83
N PRO A 236 4.27 20.75 -2.88
CA PRO A 236 4.23 21.81 -1.89
C PRO A 236 4.48 23.21 -2.48
N GLY A 237 5.17 23.31 -3.62
CA GLY A 237 5.45 24.59 -4.25
C GLY A 237 4.21 25.24 -4.87
N SER A 238 3.35 24.43 -5.49
CA SER A 238 2.10 24.90 -6.12
C SER A 238 0.87 24.72 -5.23
N HIS A 239 1.01 24.02 -4.09
CA HIS A 239 -0.09 23.61 -3.22
C HIS A 239 -1.19 22.81 -3.95
N THR A 240 -0.76 21.96 -4.88
CA THR A 240 -1.66 21.19 -5.76
C THR A 240 -1.45 19.70 -5.56
N SER A 241 -2.54 18.93 -5.54
CA SER A 241 -2.48 17.47 -5.62
C SER A 241 -2.68 17.00 -7.06
N TYR A 242 -1.83 16.10 -7.52
CA TYR A 242 -1.89 15.44 -8.81
C TYR A 242 -2.25 13.97 -8.59
N ILE A 243 -3.33 13.53 -9.21
CA ILE A 243 -3.83 12.17 -9.11
C ILE A 243 -3.97 11.62 -10.51
N LEU A 244 -3.26 10.54 -10.78
CA LEU A 244 -3.24 9.88 -12.06
C LEU A 244 -3.40 8.37 -11.85
N PHE A 245 -4.15 7.73 -12.72
CA PHE A 245 -4.19 6.28 -12.80
C PHE A 245 -4.16 5.83 -14.26
N CYS A 246 -3.64 4.62 -14.49
CA CYS A 246 -3.65 3.91 -15.75
C CYS A 246 -4.31 2.55 -15.52
N ASN A 247 -5.35 2.22 -16.29
CA ASN A 247 -6.07 0.94 -16.24
C ASN A 247 -5.45 -0.12 -17.18
N PHE A 248 -4.15 0.02 -17.46
CA PHE A 248 -3.37 -0.90 -18.27
C PHE A 248 -1.97 -1.05 -17.67
N MET A 249 -1.59 -2.28 -17.38
CA MET A 249 -0.28 -2.66 -16.87
C MET A 249 0.36 -3.63 -17.86
N ASP A 250 1.57 -3.33 -18.33
CA ASP A 250 2.42 -4.26 -19.07
C ASP A 250 3.48 -4.80 -18.11
N PHE A 251 3.40 -6.08 -17.79
CA PHE A 251 4.22 -6.69 -16.74
C PHE A 251 5.72 -6.55 -17.01
N ASP A 252 6.12 -6.56 -18.28
CA ASP A 252 7.52 -6.45 -18.69
C ASP A 252 8.03 -4.99 -18.66
N GLU A 253 7.13 -4.01 -18.63
CA GLU A 253 7.44 -2.58 -18.78
C GLU A 253 6.96 -1.73 -17.58
N ILE A 254 6.63 -2.35 -16.43
CA ILE A 254 6.08 -1.66 -15.25
C ILE A 254 6.91 -0.44 -14.86
N LEU A 255 8.25 -0.57 -14.83
CA LEU A 255 9.14 0.53 -14.44
C LEU A 255 9.12 1.68 -15.44
N ALA A 256 9.02 1.39 -16.74
CA ALA A 256 8.91 2.40 -17.78
C ALA A 256 7.55 3.11 -17.69
N GLN A 257 6.46 2.37 -17.47
CA GLN A 257 5.13 2.95 -17.31
C GLN A 257 5.04 3.86 -16.06
N LEU A 258 5.65 3.47 -14.94
CA LEU A 258 5.73 4.31 -13.75
C LEU A 258 6.54 5.60 -14.01
N ALA A 259 7.64 5.51 -14.75
CA ALA A 259 8.43 6.69 -15.14
C ALA A 259 7.64 7.63 -16.07
N ASP A 260 6.84 7.09 -16.99
CA ASP A 260 5.95 7.87 -17.85
C ASP A 260 4.86 8.57 -17.04
N MET A 261 4.29 7.91 -16.02
CA MET A 261 3.35 8.55 -15.09
C MET A 261 4.00 9.72 -14.33
N ASP A 262 5.22 9.56 -13.84
CA ASP A 262 5.96 10.65 -13.18
C ASP A 262 6.20 11.82 -14.16
N ASN A 263 6.50 11.55 -15.44
CA ASN A 263 6.66 12.58 -16.46
C ASN A 263 5.35 13.34 -16.74
N ILE A 264 4.21 12.66 -16.79
CA ILE A 264 2.90 13.31 -16.92
C ILE A 264 2.63 14.23 -15.73
N VAL A 265 2.97 13.79 -14.50
CA VAL A 265 2.84 14.65 -13.31
C VAL A 265 3.75 15.89 -13.41
N ARG A 266 5.00 15.73 -13.87
CA ARG A 266 5.90 16.89 -14.11
C ARG A 266 5.32 17.88 -15.10
N GLU A 267 4.79 17.40 -16.23
CA GLU A 267 4.17 18.25 -17.25
C GLU A 267 2.96 19.02 -16.68
N ALA A 268 2.13 18.34 -15.87
CA ALA A 268 1.00 18.96 -15.20
C ALA A 268 1.43 20.03 -14.19
N ILE A 269 2.49 19.79 -13.40
CA ILE A 269 3.07 20.78 -12.50
C ILE A 269 3.50 22.02 -13.27
N GLN A 270 4.24 21.84 -14.37
CA GLN A 270 4.71 22.96 -15.17
C GLN A 270 3.55 23.73 -15.83
N ALA A 271 2.46 23.07 -16.22
CA ALA A 271 1.27 23.73 -16.75
C ALA A 271 0.59 24.62 -15.69
N VAL A 272 0.43 24.10 -14.46
CA VAL A 272 -0.11 24.87 -13.33
C VAL A 272 0.77 26.09 -13.01
N GLU A 273 2.09 25.93 -13.01
CA GLU A 273 3.03 27.03 -12.78
C GLU A 273 2.98 28.12 -13.87
N ARG A 274 2.61 27.76 -15.11
CA ARG A 274 2.36 28.70 -16.21
C ARG A 274 0.97 29.34 -16.17
N GLY A 275 0.06 28.82 -15.35
CA GLY A 275 -1.34 29.28 -15.25
C GLY A 275 -2.22 28.81 -16.43
N GLU A 276 -1.92 27.64 -17.00
CA GLU A 276 -2.67 27.00 -18.09
C GLU A 276 -3.81 26.10 -17.61
#